data_AF-A0A4S4DXT6-F1
#
_entry.id   AF-A0A4S4DXT6-F1
#
_cell.length_a   1.000
_cell.length_b   1.000
_cell.length_c   1.000
_cell.angle_alpha   90.00
_cell.angle_beta   90.00
_cell.angle_gamma   90.00
#
_symmetry.space_group_name_H-M   'P 1'
#
loop_
_entity.id
_entity.type
_entity.pdbx_description
1 polymer ?
#
loop_
_entity_poly.entity_id
_entity_poly.type
_entity_poly.pdbx_seq_one_letter_code
_entity_poly.pdbx_strand_id
1 'polypeptide(L)'
;MIVTYSLHLPFSKKSLHAEIRKLVLWDKNLQRLLVHKPSWKGEWKNIELITNFSRAISEAVLPDATGLANDLCKMIKMGFAFGFTEDEVDSLLVSENLELYAVDTNFLECAFPAVKASSPVSVKPRFLSSEYPLTPATSFHKKPRTSLHKNQ
;
A
#
# COMPACT_ATOMS: atom_id res chain seq x y z
N MET A 1 -6.57 -2.18 20.69
CA MET A 1 -5.71 -3.38 20.64
C MET A 1 -4.28 -2.94 20.93
N ILE A 2 -3.51 -3.74 21.66
CA ILE A 2 -2.14 -3.39 22.05
C ILE A 2 -1.17 -4.20 21.20
N VAL A 3 -0.20 -3.51 20.59
CA VAL A 3 0.91 -4.14 19.85
C VAL A 3 2.20 -3.78 20.58
N THR A 4 2.92 -4.81 21.02
CA THR A 4 4.19 -4.63 21.73
C THR A 4 5.33 -5.01 20.80
N TYR A 5 6.24 -4.07 20.60
CA TYR A 5 7.49 -4.27 19.88
C TYR A 5 8.62 -4.41 20.89
N SER A 6 9.45 -5.43 20.70
CA SER A 6 10.64 -5.65 21.52
C SER A 6 11.84 -5.61 20.60
N LEU A 7 12.70 -4.61 20.80
CA LEU A 7 13.96 -4.49 20.08
C LEU A 7 15.11 -4.97 20.97
N HIS A 8 15.80 -6.02 20.54
CA HIS A 8 17.00 -6.50 21.20
C HIS A 8 18.22 -5.78 20.64
N LEU A 9 18.96 -5.08 21.51
CA LEU A 9 20.15 -4.34 21.10
C LEU A 9 21.34 -5.31 21.02
N PRO A 10 22.01 -5.47 19.86
CA PRO A 10 23.03 -6.50 19.68
C PRO A 10 24.22 -6.39 20.64
N PHE A 11 24.56 -5.15 21.03
CA PHE A 11 25.75 -4.83 21.84
C PHE A 11 25.44 -4.57 23.32
N SER A 12 24.19 -4.76 23.76
CA SER A 12 23.83 -4.62 25.17
C SER A 12 22.78 -5.67 25.55
N LYS A 13 22.86 -6.24 26.76
CA LYS A 13 21.81 -7.16 27.26
C LYS A 13 20.46 -6.46 27.58
N LYS A 14 20.21 -5.28 27.01
CA LYS A 14 19.00 -4.49 27.20
C LYS A 14 18.04 -4.69 26.02
N SER A 15 16.76 -4.87 26.33
CA SER A 15 15.67 -4.81 25.37
C SER A 15 14.90 -3.50 25.51
N LEU A 16 14.53 -2.91 24.38
CA LEU A 16 13.64 -1.75 24.33
C LEU A 16 12.23 -2.26 24.03
N HIS A 17 11.31 -2.01 24.96
CA HIS A 17 9.90 -2.36 24.79
C HIS A 17 9.13 -1.10 24.41
N ALA A 18 8.45 -1.16 23.26
CA ALA A 18 7.53 -0.13 22.82
C ALA A 18 6.13 -0.73 22.78
N GLU A 19 5.21 -0.17 23.55
CA GLU A 19 3.80 -0.52 23.51
C GLU A 19 3.07 0.52 22.66
N ILE A 20 2.39 0.08 21.61
CA ILE A 20 1.60 0.94 20.75
C ILE A 20 0.15 0.46 20.79
N ARG A 21 -0.75 1.40 21.11
CA ARG A 21 -2.18 1.17 21.00
C ARG A 21 -2.61 1.44 19.56
N LYS A 22 -3.08 0.39 18.88
CA LYS A 22 -3.68 0.50 17.54
C LYS A 22 -5.19 0.27 17.60
N LEU A 23 -5.93 1.12 16.88
CA LEU A 23 -7.38 0.95 16.70
C LEU A 23 -7.71 0.04 15.52
N VAL A 24 -6.84 0.03 14.51
CA VAL A 24 -6.96 -0.80 13.31
C VAL A 24 -5.63 -1.47 13.05
N LEU A 25 -5.65 -2.76 12.72
CA LEU A 25 -4.48 -3.52 12.29
C LEU A 25 -4.83 -4.34 11.06
N TRP A 26 -3.93 -4.34 10.09
CA TRP A 26 -3.93 -5.34 9.03
C TRP A 26 -3.23 -6.62 9.52
N ASP A 27 -3.99 -7.71 9.65
CA ASP A 27 -3.42 -9.03 9.92
C ASP A 27 -3.07 -9.69 8.59
N LYS A 28 -1.76 -9.79 8.31
CA LYS A 28 -1.23 -10.39 7.08
C LYS A 28 -1.56 -11.88 6.96
N ASN A 29 -1.67 -12.60 8.07
CA ASN A 29 -1.92 -14.04 8.08
C ASN A 29 -3.38 -14.34 7.77
N LEU A 30 -4.29 -13.55 8.36
CA LEU A 30 -5.73 -13.69 8.15
C LEU A 30 -6.23 -12.95 6.91
N GLN A 31 -5.39 -12.10 6.31
CA GLN A 31 -5.74 -11.20 5.20
C GLN A 31 -6.98 -10.35 5.52
N ARG A 32 -7.05 -9.83 6.76
CA ARG A 32 -8.22 -9.11 7.26
C ARG A 32 -7.81 -7.90 8.11
N LEU A 33 -8.68 -6.88 8.10
CA LEU A 33 -8.59 -5.74 9.00
C LEU A 33 -9.23 -6.09 10.34
N LEU A 34 -8.46 -5.95 11.40
CA LEU A 34 -8.92 -6.06 12.77
C LEU A 34 -9.19 -4.65 13.29
N VAL A 35 -10.46 -4.37 13.58
CA VAL A 35 -10.90 -3.09 14.14
C VAL A 35 -11.24 -3.28 15.62
N HIS A 36 -10.69 -2.44 16.46
CA HIS A 36 -10.99 -2.46 17.88
C HIS A 36 -12.45 -1.98 18.10
N LYS A 37 -13.31 -2.91 18.54
CA LYS A 37 -14.75 -2.71 18.68
C LYS A 37 -15.19 -1.44 19.43
N PRO A 38 -14.62 -1.06 20.60
CA PRO A 38 -15.12 0.11 21.35
C PRO A 38 -14.78 1.46 20.69
N SER A 39 -13.83 1.49 19.74
CA SER A 39 -13.57 2.69 18.91
C SER A 39 -14.51 2.82 17.71
N TRP A 40 -15.24 1.76 17.37
CA TRP A 40 -16.15 1.70 16.23
C TRP A 40 -17.60 1.86 16.70
N LYS A 41 -18.18 3.04 16.48
CA LYS A 41 -19.60 3.32 16.78
C LYS A 41 -20.50 3.29 15.54
N GLY A 42 -19.99 2.75 14.42
CA GLY A 42 -20.70 2.76 13.13
C GLY A 42 -20.59 4.07 12.36
N GLU A 43 -19.94 5.09 12.91
CA GLU A 43 -19.72 6.37 12.24
C GLU A 43 -18.24 6.61 11.98
N TRP A 44 -17.90 6.94 10.73
CA TRP A 44 -16.59 7.45 10.32
C TRP A 44 -16.43 8.93 10.69
N LYS A 45 -16.65 9.27 11.95
CA LYS A 45 -16.41 10.63 12.49
C LYS A 45 -15.20 10.68 13.42
N ASN A 46 -14.70 9.51 13.83
CA ASN A 46 -13.55 9.43 14.70
C ASN A 46 -12.25 9.58 13.88
N ILE A 47 -11.63 10.75 13.98
CA ILE A 47 -10.37 11.09 13.28
C ILE A 47 -9.25 10.09 13.64
N GLU A 48 -9.18 9.63 14.88
CA GLU A 48 -8.16 8.67 15.32
C GLU A 48 -8.36 7.31 14.62
N LEU A 49 -9.62 6.87 14.52
CA LEU A 49 -9.99 5.64 13.81
C LEU A 49 -9.69 5.76 12.31
N ILE A 50 -10.09 6.85 11.66
CA ILE A 50 -9.80 7.11 10.24
C ILE A 50 -8.29 7.13 10.00
N THR A 51 -7.52 7.75 10.89
CA THR A 51 -6.06 7.82 10.79
C THR A 51 -5.42 6.43 10.92
N ASN A 52 -5.88 5.63 11.89
CA ASN A 52 -5.41 4.25 12.07
C ASN A 52 -5.80 3.36 10.88
N PHE A 53 -7.03 3.49 10.38
CA PHE A 53 -7.55 2.76 9.22
C PHE A 53 -6.72 3.07 7.98
N SER A 54 -6.59 4.36 7.65
CA SER A 54 -5.86 4.82 6.46
C SER A 54 -4.42 4.33 6.47
N ARG A 55 -3.77 4.35 7.64
CA ARG A 55 -2.42 3.83 7.80
C ARG A 55 -2.35 2.32 7.64
N ALA A 56 -3.25 1.57 8.27
CA ALA A 56 -3.29 0.12 8.17
C ALA A 56 -3.48 -0.36 6.73
N ILE A 57 -4.37 0.28 5.96
CA ILE A 57 -4.57 0.01 4.53
C ILE A 57 -3.30 0.34 3.74
N SER A 58 -2.74 1.51 3.94
CA SER A 58 -1.60 1.96 3.13
C SER A 58 -0.35 1.11 3.34
N GLU A 59 -0.07 0.73 4.60
CA GLU A 59 1.02 -0.21 4.93
C GLU A 59 0.75 -1.63 4.42
N ALA A 60 -0.52 -2.02 4.29
CA ALA A 60 -0.91 -3.33 3.77
C ALA A 60 -0.72 -3.43 2.26
N VAL A 61 -1.16 -2.39 1.53
CA VAL A 61 -1.11 -2.34 0.06
C VAL A 61 0.30 -2.01 -0.44
N LEU A 62 1.03 -1.15 0.28
CA LEU A 62 2.34 -0.64 -0.13
C LEU A 62 3.41 -0.88 0.96
N PRO A 63 3.67 -2.14 1.36
CA PRO A 63 4.56 -2.46 2.48
C PRO A 63 6.01 -1.98 2.27
N ASP A 64 6.48 -1.94 1.02
CA ASP A 64 7.87 -1.63 0.67
C ASP A 64 8.04 -0.21 0.07
N ALA A 65 6.96 0.55 -0.09
CA ALA A 65 6.95 1.84 -0.76
C ALA A 65 6.48 2.98 0.18
N THR A 66 7.28 3.28 1.21
CA THR A 66 6.94 4.22 2.29
C THR A 66 6.46 5.59 1.82
N GLY A 67 7.02 6.12 0.72
CA GLY A 67 6.57 7.38 0.12
C GLY A 67 5.13 7.30 -0.38
N LEU A 68 4.86 6.33 -1.26
CA LEU A 68 3.54 6.09 -1.83
C LEU A 68 2.52 5.67 -0.76
N ALA A 69 2.93 4.90 0.23
CA ALA A 69 2.08 4.54 1.37
C ALA A 69 1.63 5.78 2.16
N ASN A 70 2.51 6.77 2.33
CA ASN A 70 2.14 8.02 2.98
C ASN A 70 1.14 8.83 2.15
N ASP A 71 1.28 8.84 0.84
CA ASP A 71 0.37 9.58 -0.05
C ASP A 71 -0.99 8.91 -0.13
N LEU A 72 -1.05 7.58 -0.28
CA LEU A 72 -2.29 6.81 -0.17
C LEU A 72 -2.98 7.04 1.19
N CYS A 73 -2.20 7.07 2.28
CA CYS A 73 -2.75 7.35 3.61
C CYS A 73 -3.37 8.74 3.68
N LYS A 74 -2.77 9.75 3.04
CA LYS A 74 -3.35 11.10 2.96
C LYS A 74 -4.63 11.10 2.12
N MET A 75 -4.63 10.46 0.96
CA MET A 75 -5.81 10.37 0.08
C MET A 75 -7.01 9.75 0.79
N ILE A 76 -6.82 8.61 1.45
CA ILE A 76 -7.89 7.94 2.20
C ILE A 76 -8.45 8.86 3.29
N LYS A 77 -7.57 9.53 4.07
CA LYS A 77 -8.02 10.49 5.10
C LYS A 77 -8.81 11.65 4.51
N MET A 78 -8.40 12.19 3.35
CA MET A 78 -9.12 13.27 2.68
C MET A 78 -10.48 12.79 2.18
N GLY A 79 -10.57 11.61 1.59
CA GLY A 79 -11.86 11.02 1.18
C GLY A 79 -12.85 10.95 2.34
N PHE A 80 -12.41 10.50 3.53
CA PHE A 80 -13.25 10.54 4.74
C PHE A 80 -13.57 11.95 5.22
N ALA A 81 -12.60 12.88 5.17
CA ALA A 81 -12.80 14.26 5.63
C ALA A 81 -13.82 15.03 4.77
N PHE A 82 -13.82 14.78 3.46
CA PHE A 82 -14.76 15.37 2.51
C PHE A 82 -16.05 14.56 2.35
N GLY A 83 -16.11 13.35 2.92
CA GLY A 83 -17.30 12.50 2.85
C GLY A 83 -17.56 11.95 1.46
N PHE A 84 -16.50 11.64 0.70
CA PHE A 84 -16.62 11.11 -0.65
C PHE A 84 -17.48 9.85 -0.67
N THR A 85 -18.48 9.87 -1.54
CA THR A 85 -19.28 8.72 -1.96
C THR A 85 -18.48 7.85 -2.94
N GLU A 86 -18.98 6.65 -3.21
CA GLU A 86 -18.37 5.73 -4.19
C GLU A 86 -18.25 6.39 -5.58
N ASP A 87 -19.34 7.02 -6.04
CA ASP A 87 -19.37 7.73 -7.33
C ASP A 87 -18.34 8.89 -7.41
N GLU A 88 -18.10 9.59 -6.30
CA GLU A 88 -17.10 10.67 -6.23
C GLU A 88 -15.68 10.12 -6.23
N VAL A 89 -15.45 8.97 -5.60
CA VAL A 89 -14.17 8.25 -5.68
C VAL A 89 -13.92 7.79 -7.10
N ASP A 90 -14.92 7.21 -7.78
CA ASP A 90 -14.80 6.78 -9.16
C ASP A 90 -14.49 7.96 -10.08
N SER A 91 -15.18 9.08 -9.90
CA SER A 91 -14.91 10.32 -10.64
C SER A 91 -13.47 10.82 -10.42
N LEU A 92 -12.96 10.73 -9.19
CA LEU A 92 -11.58 11.08 -8.88
C LEU A 92 -10.59 10.16 -9.60
N LEU A 93 -10.83 8.84 -9.58
CA LEU A 93 -10.00 7.85 -10.25
C LEU A 93 -9.95 8.11 -11.75
N VAL A 94 -11.09 8.39 -12.38
CA VAL A 94 -11.15 8.79 -13.81
C VAL A 94 -10.32 10.05 -14.05
N SER A 95 -10.50 11.09 -13.22
CA SER A 95 -9.82 12.38 -13.42
C SER A 95 -8.31 12.32 -13.26
N GLU A 96 -7.81 11.41 -12.42
CA GLU A 96 -6.39 11.17 -12.18
C GLU A 96 -5.81 10.06 -13.07
N ASN A 97 -6.59 9.56 -14.04
CA ASN A 97 -6.19 8.46 -14.94
C ASN A 97 -5.75 7.19 -14.17
N LEU A 98 -6.51 6.88 -13.10
CA LEU A 98 -6.36 5.73 -12.21
C LEU A 98 -7.56 4.76 -12.29
N GLU A 99 -8.50 5.00 -13.20
CA GLU A 99 -9.59 4.06 -13.47
C GLU A 99 -9.04 2.70 -13.95
N LEU A 100 -9.69 1.62 -13.53
CA LEU A 100 -9.35 0.27 -14.01
C LEU A 100 -10.12 -0.01 -15.29
N TYR A 101 -9.42 -0.20 -16.41
CA TYR A 101 -10.05 -0.70 -17.62
C TYR A 101 -10.30 -2.20 -17.52
N ALA A 102 -11.21 -2.73 -18.34
CA ALA A 102 -11.49 -4.17 -18.38
C ALA A 102 -10.23 -5.03 -18.61
N VAL A 103 -9.23 -4.49 -19.33
CA VAL A 103 -7.93 -5.15 -19.53
C VAL A 103 -7.16 -5.23 -18.21
N ASP A 104 -7.15 -4.16 -17.42
CA ASP A 104 -6.51 -4.12 -16.10
C ASP A 104 -7.22 -5.04 -15.12
N THR A 105 -8.56 -5.05 -15.13
CA THR A 105 -9.35 -5.95 -14.29
C THR A 105 -9.01 -7.42 -14.59
N ASN A 106 -9.00 -7.81 -15.87
CA ASN A 106 -8.64 -9.16 -16.27
C ASN A 106 -7.19 -9.52 -15.87
N PHE A 107 -6.25 -8.58 -16.06
CA PHE A 107 -4.87 -8.78 -15.65
C PHE A 107 -4.76 -9.00 -14.14
N LEU A 108 -5.41 -8.16 -13.34
CA LEU A 108 -5.40 -8.25 -11.88
C LEU A 108 -6.05 -9.54 -11.39
N GLU A 109 -7.18 -9.96 -11.97
CA GLU A 109 -7.82 -11.23 -11.62
C GLU A 109 -6.94 -12.44 -11.94
N CYS A 110 -6.20 -12.40 -13.05
CA CYS A 110 -5.24 -13.45 -13.41
C CYS A 110 -3.98 -13.44 -12.53
N ALA A 111 -3.44 -12.26 -12.23
CA ALA A 111 -2.21 -12.11 -11.44
C ALA A 111 -2.44 -12.34 -9.93
N PHE A 112 -3.63 -11.98 -9.44
CA PHE A 112 -4.03 -12.05 -8.04
C PHE A 112 -5.36 -12.82 -7.89
N PRO A 113 -5.38 -14.13 -8.19
CA PRO A 113 -6.60 -14.92 -8.10
C PRO A 113 -7.14 -14.89 -6.67
N ALA A 114 -8.37 -14.40 -6.51
CA ALA A 114 -9.03 -14.37 -5.21
C ALA A 114 -9.12 -15.79 -4.64
N VAL A 115 -8.62 -15.99 -3.42
CA VAL A 115 -8.78 -17.25 -2.70
C VAL A 115 -10.26 -17.37 -2.36
N LYS A 116 -11.04 -18.01 -3.24
CA LYS A 116 -12.40 -18.42 -2.91
C LYS A 116 -12.27 -19.34 -1.69
N ALA A 117 -12.93 -18.97 -0.59
CA ALA A 117 -12.86 -19.68 0.67
C ALA A 117 -13.48 -21.08 0.53
N SER A 118 -12.72 -22.03 0.01
CA SER A 118 -13.02 -23.46 0.03
C SER A 118 -11.74 -24.23 0.31
N SER A 119 -11.47 -24.44 1.61
CA SER A 119 -10.52 -25.39 2.23
C SER A 119 -9.00 -25.20 2.02
N PRO A 120 -8.18 -25.65 2.99
CA PRO A 120 -6.76 -25.32 3.05
C PRO A 120 -5.96 -26.30 2.20
N VAL A 121 -5.59 -25.88 0.98
CA VAL A 121 -4.49 -26.53 0.26
C VAL A 121 -3.36 -25.52 0.14
N SER A 122 -2.21 -25.94 0.64
CA SER A 122 -0.95 -25.19 0.57
C SER A 122 -0.62 -24.89 -0.89
N VAL A 123 -0.86 -23.65 -1.33
CA VAL A 123 -0.37 -23.16 -2.61
C VAL A 123 0.78 -22.21 -2.29
N LYS A 124 2.01 -22.67 -2.50
CA LYS A 124 3.20 -21.80 -2.52
C LYS A 124 2.96 -20.70 -3.57
N PRO A 125 3.31 -19.43 -3.29
CA PRO A 125 3.30 -18.41 -4.33
C PRO A 125 4.31 -18.83 -5.39
N ARG A 126 3.83 -19.19 -6.58
CA ARG A 126 4.68 -19.28 -7.77
C ARG A 126 5.06 -17.85 -8.11
N PHE A 127 6.29 -17.48 -7.77
CA PHE A 127 6.99 -16.39 -8.44
C PHE A 127 6.88 -16.65 -9.95
N LEU A 128 6.02 -15.90 -10.63
CA LEU A 128 5.91 -15.96 -12.08
C LEU A 128 6.92 -14.99 -12.67
N SER A 129 8.02 -15.55 -13.14
CA SER A 129 8.76 -15.04 -14.28
C SER A 129 7.81 -15.00 -15.48
N SER A 130 7.24 -13.84 -15.79
CA SER A 130 6.60 -13.60 -17.09
C SER A 130 6.57 -12.10 -17.34
N GLU A 131 7.43 -11.70 -18.28
CA GLU A 131 7.46 -10.47 -19.06
C GLU A 131 6.49 -9.35 -18.61
N TYR A 132 7.02 -8.39 -17.85
CA TYR A 132 6.37 -7.09 -17.70
C TYR A 132 6.37 -6.36 -19.06
N PRO A 133 5.28 -5.69 -19.46
CA PRO A 133 5.32 -4.78 -20.59
C PRO A 133 6.31 -3.67 -20.26
N LEU A 134 7.39 -3.59 -21.04
CA LEU A 134 8.33 -2.49 -20.95
C LEU A 134 7.58 -1.20 -21.32
N THR A 135 7.54 -0.25 -20.39
CA THR A 135 7.20 1.14 -20.70
C THR A 135 8.06 1.59 -21.89
N PRO A 136 7.51 2.26 -22.92
CA PRO A 136 8.30 2.72 -24.04
C PRO A 136 9.41 3.63 -23.51
N ALA A 137 10.67 3.20 -23.66
CA ALA A 137 11.81 4.02 -23.31
C ALA A 137 11.79 5.24 -24.23
N THR A 138 11.47 6.42 -23.69
CA THR A 138 11.75 7.68 -24.39
C THR A 138 13.26 7.79 -24.53
N SER A 139 13.78 7.49 -25.71
CA SER A 139 15.18 7.65 -26.06
C SER A 139 15.53 9.14 -26.04
N PHE A 140 16.05 9.64 -24.92
CA PHE A 140 16.78 10.89 -24.93
C PHE A 140 18.15 10.64 -25.57
N HIS A 141 18.23 10.79 -26.89
CA HIS A 141 19.50 10.95 -27.58
C HIS A 141 20.16 12.26 -27.11
N LYS A 142 20.93 12.20 -26.02
CA LYS A 142 21.92 13.23 -25.70
C LYS A 142 23.14 12.98 -26.59
N LYS A 143 23.28 13.80 -27.65
CA LYS A 143 24.49 13.88 -28.47
C LYS A 143 25.70 14.17 -27.57
N PRO A 144 26.85 13.47 -27.73
CA PRO A 144 28.06 13.81 -27.00
C PRO A 144 28.59 15.16 -27.48
N ARG A 145 28.87 16.08 -26.56
CA ARG A 145 29.71 17.25 -26.85
C ARG A 145 31.16 16.76 -26.92
N THR A 146 31.71 16.70 -28.11
CA THR A 146 33.16 16.63 -28.34
C THR A 146 33.78 17.98 -27.98
N SER A 147 34.58 18.03 -26.93
CA SER A 147 35.59 19.08 -26.76
C SER A 147 36.97 18.43 -26.80
N LEU A 148 37.65 18.63 -27.93
CA LEU A 148 39.07 18.34 -28.11
C LEU A 148 39.89 19.09 -27.05
N HIS A 149 40.72 18.36 -26.33
CA HIS A 149 41.96 18.91 -25.78
C HIS A 149 42.98 19.06 -26.92
N LYS A 150 43.61 20.23 -27.03
CA LYS A 150 44.99 20.33 -27.53
C LYS A 150 45.79 21.25 -26.62
N ASN A 151 46.93 20.72 -26.22
CA ASN A 151 47.98 21.33 -25.42
C ASN A 151 48.66 22.47 -26.18
N GLN A 152 48.95 23.56 -25.47
CA GLN A 152 50.29 24.13 -25.33
C GLN A 152 50.31 25.14 -24.18
#